data_AF-A0A261GUV7-F1
#
_entry.id   AF-A0A261GUV7-F1
#
_cell.length_a   1.000
_cell.length_b   1.000
_cell.length_c   1.000
_cell.angle_alpha   90.00
_cell.angle_beta   90.00
_cell.angle_gamma   90.00
#
_symmetry.space_group_name_H-M   'P 1'
#
loop_
_entity.id
_entity.type
_entity.pdbx_description
1 polymer ?
#
loop_
_entity_poly.entity_id
_entity_poly.type
_entity_poly.pdbx_seq_one_letter_code
_entity_poly.pdbx_strand_id
1 'polypeptide(L)'
;MLLTDKTPARLAQVSLFFSIANFVFDGINGHSLLLFAVFTLSVYTTTRIFILFNQIQQTAAVDFGELKNYLLVAAVLFIGIATFAYSYLFGVFYLFITGVYFISPYDRDWLAGRSKIVVFENKVEYREV
;
A
#
# COMPACT_ATOMS: atom_id res chain seq x y z
N MET A 1 -2.36 -17.28 1.10
CA MET A 1 -3.02 -16.27 1.96
C MET A 1 -3.91 -15.41 1.08
N LEU A 2 -5.22 -15.34 1.33
CA LEU A 2 -6.12 -14.49 0.53
C LEU A 2 -5.98 -13.03 1.00
N LEU A 3 -5.39 -12.20 0.16
CA LEU A 3 -5.48 -10.74 0.24
C LEU A 3 -6.75 -10.30 -0.49
N THR A 4 -7.42 -9.26 -0.01
CA THR A 4 -8.68 -8.79 -0.60
C THR A 4 -8.46 -7.50 -1.39
N ASP A 5 -9.46 -7.12 -2.19
CA ASP A 5 -9.44 -5.87 -2.96
C ASP A 5 -9.33 -4.60 -2.11
N LYS A 6 -9.50 -4.71 -0.79
CA LYS A 6 -9.37 -3.60 0.17
C LYS A 6 -7.93 -3.34 0.60
N THR A 7 -7.02 -4.31 0.43
CA THR A 7 -5.62 -4.22 0.86
C THR A 7 -4.86 -3.04 0.22
N PRO A 8 -4.97 -2.78 -1.11
CA PRO A 8 -4.27 -1.65 -1.73
C PRO A 8 -4.69 -0.30 -1.16
N ALA A 9 -5.99 -0.12 -0.91
CA ALA A 9 -6.51 1.13 -0.33
C ALA A 9 -6.06 1.33 1.12
N ARG A 10 -6.02 0.26 1.93
CA ARG A 10 -5.57 0.32 3.33
C ARG A 10 -4.07 0.61 3.44
N LEU A 11 -3.25 0.01 2.59
CA LEU A 11 -1.82 0.31 2.54
C LEU A 11 -1.55 1.74 2.04
N ALA A 12 -2.33 2.22 1.07
CA ALA A 12 -2.29 3.61 0.65
C ALA A 12 -2.63 4.56 1.81
N GLN A 13 -3.64 4.25 2.63
CA GLN A 13 -3.96 5.03 3.83
C GLN A 13 -2.80 5.06 4.85
N VAL A 14 -2.13 3.94 5.09
CA VAL A 14 -0.93 3.91 5.94
C VAL A 14 0.19 4.76 5.35
N SER A 15 0.35 4.75 4.02
CA SER A 15 1.32 5.60 3.31
C SER A 15 1.07 7.10 3.50
N LEU A 16 -0.17 7.51 3.76
CA LEU A 16 -0.52 8.92 4.05
C LEU A 16 0.14 9.40 5.34
N PHE A 17 0.24 8.54 6.38
CA PHE A 17 0.90 8.92 7.64
C PHE A 17 2.38 9.26 7.44
N PHE A 18 3.09 8.46 6.65
CA PHE A 18 4.49 8.73 6.28
C PHE A 18 4.63 10.02 5.47
N SER A 19 3.64 10.30 4.63
CA SER A 19 3.64 11.52 3.82
C SER A 19 3.32 12.77 4.63
N ILE A 20 2.42 12.67 5.61
CA ILE A 20 2.15 13.74 6.58
C ILE A 20 3.41 14.01 7.40
N ALA A 21 4.09 12.97 7.88
CA ALA A 21 5.37 13.14 8.57
C ALA A 21 6.39 13.86 7.67
N ASN A 22 6.49 13.46 6.40
CA ASN A 22 7.38 14.12 5.43
C ASN A 22 7.02 15.61 5.24
N PHE A 23 5.74 15.97 5.18
CA PHE A 23 5.31 17.38 5.12
C PHE A 23 5.65 18.18 6.38
N VAL A 24 5.67 17.54 7.56
CA VAL A 24 6.04 18.20 8.81
C VAL A 24 7.55 18.49 8.86
N PHE A 25 8.39 17.57 8.38
CA PHE A 25 9.85 17.73 8.43
C PHE A 25 10.42 18.55 7.27
N ASP A 26 9.94 18.33 6.04
CA ASP A 26 10.46 18.96 4.81
C ASP A 26 9.60 20.15 4.32
N GLY A 27 8.46 20.39 4.96
CA GLY A 27 7.49 21.39 4.55
C GLY A 27 6.64 20.97 3.34
N ILE A 28 5.60 21.75 3.06
CA ILE A 28 4.76 21.57 1.88
C ILE A 28 5.38 22.36 0.72
N ASN A 29 5.97 21.65 -0.23
CA ASN A 29 6.57 22.22 -1.42
C ASN A 29 6.33 21.27 -2.62
N GLY A 30 6.64 21.72 -3.84
CA GLY A 30 6.37 20.92 -5.05
C GLY A 30 7.06 19.55 -5.03
N HIS A 31 8.24 19.47 -4.40
CA HIS A 31 9.01 18.24 -4.27
C HIS A 31 8.35 17.26 -3.29
N SER A 32 7.90 17.73 -2.13
CA SER A 32 7.18 16.88 -1.17
C SER A 32 5.80 16.45 -1.69
N LEU A 33 5.11 17.29 -2.46
CA LEU A 33 3.85 16.94 -3.13
C LEU A 33 4.04 15.87 -4.21
N LEU A 34 5.11 15.98 -5.01
CA LEU A 34 5.46 14.97 -6.00
C LEU A 34 5.82 13.65 -5.32
N LEU A 35 6.61 13.71 -4.24
CA LEU A 35 6.95 12.54 -3.44
C LEU A 35 5.72 11.84 -2.89
N PHE A 36 4.78 12.61 -2.33
CA PHE A 36 3.50 12.09 -1.86
C PHE A 36 2.75 11.31 -2.95
N ALA A 37 2.57 11.93 -4.12
CA ALA A 37 1.86 11.31 -5.23
C ALA A 37 2.55 10.02 -5.71
N VAL A 38 3.87 10.07 -5.95
CA VAL A 38 4.65 8.92 -6.41
C VAL A 38 4.61 7.80 -5.37
N PHE A 39 4.76 8.12 -4.09
CA PHE A 39 4.78 7.15 -3.01
C PHE A 39 3.43 6.44 -2.86
N THR A 40 2.33 7.18 -2.74
CA THR A 40 1.00 6.61 -2.59
C THR A 40 0.59 5.77 -3.80
N LEU A 41 0.84 6.26 -5.03
CA LEU A 41 0.57 5.49 -6.25
C LEU A 41 1.40 4.20 -6.33
N SER A 42 2.65 4.24 -5.89
CA SER A 42 3.54 3.07 -5.90
C SER A 42 3.07 1.99 -4.94
N VAL A 43 2.71 2.36 -3.71
CA VAL A 43 2.17 1.42 -2.72
C VAL A 43 0.87 0.79 -3.23
N TYR A 44 -0.04 1.60 -3.77
CA TYR A 44 -1.30 1.10 -4.30
C TYR A 44 -1.09 0.13 -5.48
N THR A 45 -0.29 0.54 -6.45
CA THR A 45 -0.07 -0.20 -7.70
C THR A 45 0.68 -1.50 -7.45
N THR A 46 1.76 -1.47 -6.66
CA THR A 46 2.54 -2.68 -6.33
C THR A 46 1.70 -3.72 -5.57
N THR A 47 0.87 -3.27 -4.63
CA THR A 47 -0.05 -4.16 -3.91
C THR A 47 -1.09 -4.77 -4.86
N ARG A 48 -1.64 -3.98 -5.78
CA ARG A 48 -2.64 -4.47 -6.74
C ARG A 48 -2.05 -5.48 -7.72
N ILE A 49 -0.82 -5.25 -8.20
CA ILE A 49 -0.07 -6.22 -9.01
C ILE A 49 0.09 -7.54 -8.24
N PHE A 50 0.48 -7.48 -6.97
CA PHE A 50 0.67 -8.68 -6.15
C PHE A 50 -0.64 -9.47 -5.99
N ILE A 51 -1.77 -8.80 -5.79
CA ILE A 51 -3.09 -9.45 -5.71
C ILE A 51 -3.45 -10.11 -7.03
N LEU A 52 -3.30 -9.40 -8.15
CA LEU A 52 -3.60 -9.93 -9.48
C LEU A 52 -2.73 -11.15 -9.81
N PHE A 53 -1.45 -11.14 -9.46
CA PHE A 53 -0.58 -12.33 -9.61
C PHE A 53 -1.07 -13.52 -8.77
N ASN A 54 -1.51 -13.31 -7.54
CA ASN A 54 -2.07 -14.38 -6.70
C ASN A 54 -3.40 -14.91 -7.27
N GLN A 55 -4.23 -14.05 -7.86
CA GLN A 55 -5.49 -14.46 -8.53
C GLN A 55 -5.23 -15.25 -9.81
N ILE A 56 -4.20 -14.88 -10.58
CA ILE A 56 -3.76 -15.60 -11.79
C ILE A 56 -3.32 -17.02 -11.46
N GLN A 57 -2.58 -17.21 -10.36
CA GLN A 57 -2.18 -18.55 -9.91
C GLN A 57 -3.36 -19.45 -9.53
N GLN A 58 -4.55 -18.88 -9.30
CA GLN A 58 -5.72 -19.62 -8.80
C GLN A 58 -6.82 -19.81 -9.85
N THR A 59 -6.73 -19.21 -11.04
CA THR A 59 -7.84 -19.19 -12.03
C THR A 59 -7.35 -19.55 -13.44
N ALA A 60 -8.06 -20.45 -14.14
CA ALA A 60 -7.66 -21.02 -15.44
C ALA A 60 -7.96 -20.13 -16.67
N ALA A 61 -8.71 -19.04 -16.52
CA ALA A 61 -8.99 -18.07 -17.57
C ALA A 61 -8.90 -16.66 -16.97
N VAL A 62 -7.86 -15.91 -17.31
CA VAL A 62 -7.62 -14.60 -16.71
C VAL A 62 -7.43 -13.55 -17.80
N ASP A 63 -8.25 -12.52 -17.74
CA ASP A 63 -8.06 -11.28 -18.48
C ASP A 63 -6.89 -10.51 -17.86
N PHE A 64 -5.82 -10.35 -18.63
CA PHE A 64 -4.59 -9.66 -18.20
C PHE A 64 -4.65 -8.14 -18.39
N GLY A 65 -5.78 -7.58 -18.86
CA GLY A 65 -5.93 -6.15 -19.10
C GLY A 65 -5.65 -5.29 -17.86
N GLU A 66 -6.21 -5.65 -16.70
CA GLU A 66 -5.95 -4.95 -15.44
C GLU A 66 -4.48 -5.08 -15.02
N LEU A 67 -3.91 -6.29 -15.07
CA LEU A 67 -2.50 -6.51 -14.69
C LEU A 67 -1.56 -5.71 -15.58
N LYS A 68 -1.78 -5.68 -16.89
CA LYS A 68 -1.00 -4.90 -17.84
C LYS A 68 -1.03 -3.41 -17.48
N ASN A 69 -2.21 -2.86 -17.17
CA ASN A 69 -2.34 -1.46 -16.80
C ASN A 69 -1.59 -1.14 -15.49
N TYR A 70 -1.71 -2.00 -14.48
CA TYR A 70 -0.97 -1.80 -13.24
C TYR A 70 0.54 -1.98 -13.41
N LEU A 71 0.99 -2.91 -14.25
CA LEU A 71 2.42 -3.06 -14.58
C LEU A 71 2.97 -1.83 -15.33
N LEU A 72 2.20 -1.24 -16.24
CA LEU A 72 2.58 0.01 -16.90
C LEU A 72 2.69 1.17 -15.91
N VAL A 73 1.73 1.29 -14.99
CA VAL A 73 1.79 2.28 -13.92
C VAL A 73 2.98 2.03 -12.99
N ALA A 74 3.26 0.77 -12.62
CA ALA A 74 4.45 0.42 -11.84
C ALA A 74 5.76 0.75 -12.57
N ALA A 75 5.82 0.57 -13.88
CA ALA A 75 6.99 0.94 -14.68
C ALA A 75 7.23 2.46 -14.67
N VAL A 76 6.18 3.26 -14.85
CA VAL A 76 6.26 4.73 -14.76
C VAL A 76 6.70 5.17 -13.36
N LEU A 77 6.15 4.54 -12.32
CA LEU A 77 6.51 4.84 -10.93
C LEU A 77 7.94 4.43 -10.60
N PHE A 78 8.41 3.27 -11.08
CA PHE A 78 9.79 2.83 -10.92
C PHE A 78 10.77 3.82 -11.57
N ILE A 79 10.48 4.27 -12.80
CA ILE A 79 11.29 5.29 -13.48
C ILE A 79 11.29 6.59 -12.66
N GLY A 80 10.14 7.03 -12.14
CA GLY A 80 10.05 8.19 -11.26
C GLY A 80 10.91 8.05 -10.01
N ILE A 81 10.79 6.95 -9.27
CA ILE A 81 11.54 6.72 -8.02
C ILE A 81 13.06 6.66 -8.30
N ALA A 82 13.46 5.93 -9.35
CA ALA A 82 14.86 5.80 -9.74
C ALA A 82 15.47 7.13 -10.19
N THR A 83 14.69 7.99 -10.85
CA THR A 83 15.14 9.30 -11.35
C THR A 83 15.29 10.33 -10.22
N PHE A 84 14.44 10.27 -9.18
CA PHE A 84 14.41 11.27 -8.11
C PHE A 84 15.02 10.82 -6.76
N ALA A 85 15.74 9.68 -6.72
CA ALA A 85 16.56 9.21 -5.59
C ALA A 85 15.84 8.96 -4.24
N TYR A 86 14.51 8.85 -4.23
CA TYR A 86 13.71 8.69 -3.01
C TYR A 86 13.67 7.28 -2.41
N SER A 87 14.61 6.41 -2.78
CA SER A 87 14.59 4.97 -2.48
C SER A 87 14.61 4.64 -0.98
N TYR A 88 15.19 5.50 -0.14
CA TYR A 88 15.30 5.25 1.31
C TYR A 88 13.93 5.31 2.04
N LEU A 89 13.04 6.23 1.65
CA LEU A 89 11.69 6.34 2.21
C LEU A 89 10.85 5.10 1.89
N PHE A 90 11.02 4.54 0.69
CA PHE A 90 10.40 3.26 0.32
C PHE A 90 10.93 2.11 1.16
N GLY A 91 12.24 2.04 1.37
CA GLY A 91 12.85 1.01 2.23
C GLY A 91 12.32 1.04 3.67
N VAL A 92 12.25 2.24 4.28
CA VAL A 92 11.70 2.43 5.63
C VAL A 92 10.23 2.02 5.70
N PHE A 93 9.43 2.36 4.70
CA PHE A 93 8.01 1.99 4.64
C PHE A 93 7.80 0.48 4.58
N TYR A 94 8.50 -0.23 3.68
CA TYR A 94 8.36 -1.68 3.58
C TYR A 94 8.87 -2.40 4.83
N LEU A 95 9.92 -1.88 5.49
CA LEU A 95 10.37 -2.38 6.80
C LEU A 95 9.31 -2.18 7.87
N PHE A 96 8.65 -1.02 7.91
CA PHE A 96 7.56 -0.75 8.86
C PHE A 96 6.38 -1.70 8.64
N ILE A 97 5.94 -1.88 7.38
CA ILE A 97 4.86 -2.82 7.06
C ILE A 97 5.25 -4.24 7.49
N THR A 98 6.49 -4.65 7.22
CA THR A 98 7.02 -5.95 7.66
C THR A 98 6.96 -6.06 9.19
N GLY A 99 7.39 -5.03 9.91
CA GLY A 99 7.31 -4.96 11.38
C GLY A 99 5.88 -5.11 11.90
N VAL A 100 4.92 -4.37 11.35
CA VAL A 100 3.49 -4.49 11.72
C VAL A 100 2.99 -5.91 11.46
N TYR A 101 3.40 -6.52 10.35
CA TYR A 101 3.03 -7.89 9.99
C TYR A 101 3.54 -8.94 10.98
N PHE A 102 4.71 -8.72 11.59
CA PHE A 102 5.30 -9.61 12.59
C PHE A 102 4.75 -9.38 14.01
N ILE A 103 4.43 -8.13 14.36
CA ILE A 103 4.10 -7.76 15.74
C ILE A 103 2.62 -7.99 16.08
N SER A 104 1.69 -7.73 15.14
CA SER A 104 0.25 -7.70 15.46
C SER A 104 -0.60 -8.51 14.47
N PRO A 105 -1.12 -9.68 14.89
CA PRO A 105 -2.02 -10.49 14.06
C PRO A 105 -3.29 -9.74 13.66
N TYR A 106 -3.82 -8.90 14.55
CA TYR A 106 -5.05 -8.13 14.34
C TYR A 106 -4.85 -7.02 13.29
N ASP A 107 -3.73 -6.30 13.36
CA ASP A 107 -3.39 -5.27 12.37
C ASP A 107 -3.04 -5.89 11.02
N ARG A 108 -2.42 -7.07 11.03
CA ARG A 108 -2.21 -7.86 9.81
C ARG A 108 -3.52 -8.23 9.14
N ASP A 109 -4.52 -8.69 9.89
CA ASP A 109 -5.83 -9.05 9.35
C ASP A 109 -6.62 -7.83 8.85
N TRP A 110 -6.42 -6.68 9.49
CA TRP A 110 -6.92 -5.41 8.99
C TRP A 110 -6.18 -4.99 7.70
N LEU A 111 -4.86 -5.02 7.65
CA LEU A 111 -4.11 -4.69 6.43
C LEU A 111 -4.51 -5.61 5.26
N ALA A 112 -4.68 -6.91 5.53
CA ALA A 112 -5.12 -7.91 4.57
C ALA A 112 -6.60 -7.76 4.13
N GLY A 113 -7.34 -6.82 4.72
CA GLY A 113 -8.73 -6.57 4.32
C GLY A 113 -9.75 -7.54 4.91
N ARG A 114 -9.36 -8.40 5.87
CA ARG A 114 -10.18 -9.45 6.48
C ARG A 114 -10.95 -9.00 7.72
N SER A 115 -10.48 -7.95 8.40
CA SER A 115 -11.17 -7.36 9.55
C SER A 115 -11.54 -5.90 9.30
N LYS A 116 -12.53 -5.37 10.01
CA LYS A 116 -12.91 -3.96 10.03
C LYS A 116 -12.72 -3.43 11.45
N ILE A 117 -12.19 -2.22 11.54
CA ILE A 117 -12.13 -1.50 12.81
C ILE A 117 -13.53 -0.96 13.09
N VAL A 118 -14.11 -1.33 14.21
CA VAL A 118 -15.41 -0.85 14.67
C VAL A 118 -15.20 -0.17 16.02
N VAL A 119 -15.68 1.06 16.14
CA VAL A 119 -15.73 1.75 17.43
C VAL A 119 -17.07 1.42 18.06
N PHE A 120 -17.05 0.69 19.16
CA PHE A 120 -18.24 0.37 19.94
C PHE A 120 -18.09 1.00 21.32
N GLU A 121 -19.01 1.91 21.64
CA GLU A 121 -18.94 2.79 22.81
C GLU A 121 -17.63 3.59 22.87
N ASN A 122 -16.66 3.14 23.68
CA ASN A 122 -15.36 3.79 23.90
C ASN A 122 -14.19 2.81 23.68
N LYS A 123 -14.41 1.71 22.95
CA LYS A 123 -13.40 0.70 22.62
C LYS A 123 -13.28 0.53 21.12
N VAL A 124 -12.05 0.33 20.68
CA VAL A 124 -11.71 -0.02 19.30
C VAL A 124 -11.63 -1.55 19.20
N GLU A 125 -12.54 -2.15 18.43
CA GLU A 125 -12.59 -3.60 18.21
C GLU A 125 -12.29 -3.93 16.74
N TYR A 126 -11.57 -5.03 16.51
CA TYR A 126 -11.41 -5.62 15.19
C TYR A 126 -12.48 -6.70 15.02
N ARG A 127 -13.43 -6.51 14.08
CA ARG A 127 -14.41 -7.54 13.71
C ARG A 127 -14.06 -8.15 12.37
N GLU A 128 -14.21 -9.45 12.22
CA GLU A 128 -14.12 -10.11 10.92
C GLU A 128 -15.17 -9.53 9.95
N VAL A 129 -14.81 -9.44 8.67
CA VAL A 129 -15.62 -8.88 7.58
C VAL A 129 -16.33 -9.97 6.83
#